data_AF-G1WFK2-F1
#
_entry.id   AF-G1WFK2-F1
#
_cell.length_a   1.000
_cell.length_b   1.000
_cell.length_c   1.000
_cell.angle_alpha   90.00
_cell.angle_beta   90.00
_cell.angle_gamma   90.00
#
_symmetry.space_group_name_H-M   'P 1'
#
loop_
_entity.id
_entity.type
_entity.pdbx_description
1 polymer ?
#
loop_
_entity_poly.entity_id
_entity_poly.type
_entity_poly.pdbx_seq_one_letter_code
_entity_poly.pdbx_strand_id
1 'polypeptide(L)' 'VVARADVDAHPKKPRPGHGVAPAASRHAAKCNRRLQDRRDAMSQAGKRPCVANCATAREMACWVWAIALMVR' A
#
# COMPACT_ATOMS: atom_id res chain seq x y z
N VAL A 1 8.12 18.63 8.93
CA VAL A 1 8.11 17.40 9.76
C VAL A 1 6.68 16.88 9.76
N VAL A 2 6.34 15.95 8.87
CA VAL A 2 5.06 15.22 9.00
C VAL A 2 5.37 14.04 9.90
N ALA A 3 4.93 14.13 11.15
CA ALA A 3 4.97 13.00 12.08
C ALA A 3 4.31 11.79 11.39
N ARG A 4 4.94 10.62 11.46
CA ARG A 4 4.26 9.37 11.10
C ARG A 4 3.01 9.32 11.98
N ALA A 5 1.84 9.44 11.37
CA ALA A 5 0.60 9.18 12.08
C ALA A 5 0.68 7.73 12.54
N ASP A 6 0.61 7.54 13.86
CA ASP A 6 0.40 6.23 14.46
C ASP A 6 -1.02 5.79 14.08
N VAL A 7 -1.13 5.23 12.87
CA VAL A 7 -2.36 4.61 12.41
C VAL A 7 -2.50 3.35 13.23
N ASP A 8 -3.52 3.32 14.07
CA ASP A 8 -3.94 2.15 14.83
C ASP A 8 -3.83 0.91 13.93
N ALA A 9 -2.88 0.03 14.24
CA ALA A 9 -2.46 -1.04 13.34
C ALA A 9 -3.56 -2.09 13.14
N HIS A 10 -4.69 -1.96 13.84
CA HIS A 10 -5.82 -2.86 13.74
C HIS A 10 -6.74 -2.49 12.56
N PRO A 11 -6.74 -3.29 11.48
CA PRO A 11 -7.64 -3.03 10.36
C PRO A 11 -9.09 -3.15 10.83
N LYS A 12 -9.93 -2.21 10.40
CA LYS A 12 -11.37 -2.27 10.66
C LYS A 12 -11.93 -3.58 10.12
N LYS A 13 -12.65 -4.33 10.96
CA LYS A 13 -13.24 -5.61 10.55
C LYS A 13 -14.15 -5.39 9.33
N PRO A 14 -14.00 -6.20 8.26
CA PRO A 14 -14.91 -6.16 7.13
C PRO A 14 -16.34 -6.42 7.59
N ARG A 15 -17.30 -5.76 6.94
CA ARG A 15 -18.72 -6.06 7.13
C ARG A 15 -18.98 -7.53 6.74
N PRO A 16 -19.86 -8.27 7.44
CA PRO A 16 -20.25 -9.62 7.03
C PRO A 16 -20.68 -9.65 5.56
N GLY A 17 -20.19 -10.62 4.79
CA GLY A 17 -20.40 -10.71 3.34
C GLY A 17 -19.44 -9.90 2.46
N HIS A 18 -18.59 -9.03 3.04
CA HIS A 18 -17.58 -8.25 2.32
C HIS A 18 -16.15 -8.76 2.57
N GLY A 19 -15.99 -10.07 2.75
CA GLY A 19 -14.67 -10.70 2.84
C GLY A 19 -13.93 -10.60 1.51
N VAL A 20 -12.65 -10.23 1.56
CA VAL A 20 -11.77 -10.27 0.38
C VAL A 20 -11.20 -11.67 0.23
N ALA A 21 -11.10 -12.17 -1.00
CA ALA A 21 -10.46 -13.45 -1.28
C ALA A 21 -9.04 -13.52 -0.64
N PRO A 22 -8.65 -14.63 0.01
CA PRO A 22 -7.36 -14.74 0.69
C PRO A 22 -6.16 -14.44 -0.22
N ALA A 23 -6.24 -14.80 -1.51
CA ALA A 23 -5.20 -14.52 -2.50
C ALA A 23 -5.02 -13.00 -2.73
N ALA A 24 -6.13 -12.28 -2.93
CA ALA A 24 -6.11 -10.83 -3.08
C ALA A 24 -5.61 -10.13 -1.81
N SER A 25 -6.00 -10.62 -0.63
CA SER A 25 -5.49 -10.11 0.66
C SER A 25 -3.97 -10.29 0.81
N ARG A 26 -3.43 -11.47 0.48
CA ARG A 26 -1.98 -11.74 0.49
C ARG A 26 -1.23 -10.85 -0.49
N HIS A 27 -1.81 -10.61 -1.67
CA HIS A 27 -1.21 -9.76 -2.69
C HIS A 27 -1.18 -8.28 -2.26
N ALA A 28 -2.27 -7.80 -1.66
CA ALA A 28 -2.34 -6.47 -1.06
C ALA A 28 -1.31 -6.29 0.07
N ALA A 29 -1.15 -7.29 0.94
CA ALA A 29 -0.14 -7.24 2.00
C ALA A 29 1.30 -7.20 1.45
N LYS A 30 1.57 -7.93 0.35
CA LYS A 30 2.86 -7.88 -0.34
C LYS A 30 3.12 -6.49 -0.96
N CYS A 31 2.11 -5.93 -1.62
CA CYS A 31 2.16 -4.57 -2.17
C CYS A 31 2.47 -3.54 -1.08
N ASN A 32 1.76 -3.58 0.05
CA ASN A 32 1.96 -2.64 1.15
C ASN A 32 3.40 -2.64 1.68
N ARG A 33 3.98 -3.82 1.91
CA ARG A 33 5.38 -3.92 2.35
C ARG A 33 6.34 -3.28 1.33
N ARG A 34 6.18 -3.64 0.05
CA ARG A 34 7.03 -3.10 -1.02
C ARG A 34 6.92 -1.58 -1.17
N LEU A 35 5.72 -1.02 -1.06
CA LEU A 35 5.51 0.42 -1.14
C LEU A 35 6.16 1.15 0.05
N GLN A 36 6.06 0.58 1.26
CA GLN A 36 6.73 1.12 2.45
C GLN A 36 8.25 1.09 2.29
N ASP A 37 8.82 -0.05 1.91
CA ASP A 37 10.26 -0.21 1.70
C ASP A 37 10.80 0.78 0.66
N ARG A 38 10.09 0.93 -0.48
CA ARG A 38 10.48 1.86 -1.53
C ARG A 38 10.34 3.32 -1.09
N ARG A 39 9.30 3.64 -0.32
CA ARG A 39 9.08 5.00 0.19
C ARG A 39 10.15 5.39 1.20
N ASP A 40 10.55 4.46 2.05
CA ASP A 40 11.63 4.62 3.01
C ASP A 40 12.98 4.74 2.29
N ALA A 41 13.27 3.89 1.30
CA ALA A 41 14.49 4.00 0.49
C ALA A 41 14.61 5.37 -0.22
N MET A 42 13.52 5.90 -0.77
CA MET A 42 13.51 7.24 -1.36
C MET A 42 13.71 8.35 -0.31
N SER A 43 13.19 8.15 0.90
CA SER A 43 13.39 9.06 2.02
C SER A 43 14.87 9.07 2.46
N GLN A 44 15.49 7.90 2.59
CA GLN A 44 16.90 7.74 2.95
C GLN A 44 17.83 8.31 1.87
N ALA A 45 17.43 8.21 0.59
CA ALA A 45 18.15 8.83 -0.53
C ALA A 45 17.94 10.36 -0.63
N GLY A 46 17.30 11.00 0.35
CA GLY A 46 17.09 12.45 0.39
C GLY A 46 16.16 12.99 -0.70
N LYS A 47 15.33 12.14 -1.32
CA LYS A 47 14.42 12.59 -2.40
C LYS A 47 13.32 13.49 -1.82
N ARG A 48 12.92 14.49 -2.62
CA ARG A 48 11.79 15.37 -2.26
C ARG A 48 10.54 14.54 -1.98
N PRO A 49 9.79 14.81 -0.90
CA PRO A 49 8.60 14.05 -0.54
C PRO A 49 7.56 13.95 -1.68
N CYS A 50 7.40 15.01 -2.48
CA CYS A 50 6.49 15.02 -3.63
C CYS A 50 6.88 13.97 -4.69
N VAL A 51 8.17 13.85 -5.01
CA VAL A 51 8.66 12.87 -5.99
C VAL A 51 8.47 11.45 -5.47
N ALA A 52 8.79 11.23 -4.20
CA ALA A 52 8.63 9.94 -3.56
C ALA A 52 7.15 9.51 -3.53
N ASN A 53 6.24 10.44 -3.25
CA ASN A 53 4.80 10.17 -3.24
C ASN A 53 4.27 9.86 -4.65
N CYS A 54 4.65 10.62 -5.67
CA CYS A 54 4.24 10.35 -7.05
C CYS A 54 4.70 8.97 -7.53
N ALA A 55 5.95 8.59 -7.24
CA ALA A 55 6.46 7.26 -7.58
C ALA A 55 5.70 6.14 -6.86
N THR A 56 5.38 6.36 -5.57
CA THR A 56 4.62 5.40 -4.75
C THR A 56 3.19 5.24 -5.26
N ALA A 57 2.50 6.34 -5.60
CA ALA A 57 1.14 6.31 -6.13
C ALA A 57 1.06 5.61 -7.49
N ARG A 58 2.04 5.84 -8.37
CA ARG A 58 2.10 5.14 -9.67
C ARG A 58 2.25 3.63 -9.49
N GLU A 59 3.12 3.21 -8.60
CA GLU A 59 3.29 1.79 -8.29
C GLU A 59 2.03 1.20 -7.65
N MET A 60 1.42 1.91 -6.69
CA MET A 60 0.17 1.50 -6.05
C MET A 60 -0.94 1.24 -7.09
N ALA A 61 -1.12 2.13 -8.07
CA ALA A 61 -2.12 1.96 -9.13
C ALA A 61 -1.90 0.67 -9.94
N CYS A 62 -0.65 0.34 -10.26
CA CYS A 62 -0.32 -0.91 -10.96
C CYS A 62 -0.69 -2.15 -10.13
N TRP A 63 -0.43 -2.14 -8.82
CA TRP A 63 -0.83 -3.24 -7.95
C TRP A 63 -2.35 -3.34 -7.77
N VAL A 64 -3.06 -2.22 -7.67
CA VAL A 64 -4.53 -2.21 -7.59
C VAL A 64 -5.15 -2.85 -8.83
N TRP A 65 -4.61 -2.54 -10.03
CA TRP A 65 -5.03 -3.19 -11.26
C TRP A 65 -4.80 -4.70 -11.22
N ALA A 66 -3.62 -5.15 -10.79
CA ALA A 66 -3.32 -6.57 -10.66
C ALA A 66 -4.26 -7.29 -9.67
N ILE A 67 -4.62 -6.65 -8.56
CA ILE A 67 -5.57 -7.20 -7.58
C ILE A 67 -6.98 -7.26 -8.17
N ALA A 68 -7.42 -6.23 -8.90
CA ALA A 68 -8.73 -6.23 -9.56
C ALA A 68 -8.88 -7.42 -10.54
N LEU A 69 -7.81 -7.78 -11.25
CA LEU A 69 -7.80 -8.96 -12.12
C LEU A 69 -7.88 -10.30 -11.35
N MET A 70 -7.54 -10.33 -10.07
CA MET A 70 -7.66 -11.53 -9.21
C MET A 70 -9.05 -11.71 -8.59
N VAL A 71 -9.85 -10.64 -8.54
CA VAL A 71 -11.18 -10.62 -7.90
C VAL A 71 -12.32 -10.70 -8.92
N ARG A 72 -12.00 -10.54 -10.22
CA ARG A 72 -12.90 -10.84 -11.34
C ARG A 72 -13.20 -12.33 -11.40
#